data_AF-A0A0A9Y601-F1
#
_entry.id   AF-A0A0A9Y601-F1
#
_cell.length_a   1.000
_cell.length_b   1.000
_cell.length_c   1.000
_cell.angle_alpha   90.00
_cell.angle_beta   90.00
_cell.angle_gamma   90.00
#
_symmetry.space_group_name_H-M   'P 1'
#
loop_
_entity.id
_entity.type
_entity.pdbx_description
1 polymer ?
#
loop_
_entity_poly.entity_id
_entity_poly.type
_entity_poly.pdbx_seq_one_letter_code
_entity_poly.pdbx_strand_id
1 'polypeptide(L)'
;MQHRSRLKPDAVASAITNAKDNPVHIAFVGFPNVGKSSLLNCITGTKVVSVSATPGHTKHVQTIPLESEGVVLIDSPGLAFPMLNLPRPLQAVIGTHQIAQTREPQSGVTYMASHLPL
;
A
#
# COMPACT_ATOMS: atom_id res chain seq x y z
N MET A 1 30.49 0.74 28.71
CA MET A 1 31.14 1.08 27.43
C MET A 1 30.75 0.02 26.39
N GLN A 2 29.75 0.29 25.54
CA GLN A 2 29.50 -0.54 24.35
C GLN A 2 29.89 0.28 23.12
N HIS A 3 30.97 -0.17 22.50
CA HIS A 3 31.60 0.42 21.34
C HIS A 3 30.72 0.08 20.13
N ARG A 4 29.88 1.01 19.67
CA ARG A 4 29.23 0.90 18.36
C ARG A 4 30.32 1.06 17.31
N SER A 5 30.88 -0.08 16.86
CA SER A 5 31.87 -0.12 15.79
C SER A 5 31.24 0.47 14.53
N ARG A 6 31.62 1.70 14.21
CA ARG A 6 31.31 2.34 12.93
C ARG A 6 31.82 1.39 11.83
N LEU A 7 30.93 0.90 10.97
CA LEU A 7 31.31 0.12 9.80
C LEU A 7 32.39 0.90 9.03
N LYS A 8 33.49 0.23 8.69
CA LYS A 8 34.58 0.85 7.93
C LYS A 8 34.02 1.33 6.57
N PRO A 9 34.40 2.52 6.07
CA PRO A 9 33.85 3.12 4.85
C PRO A 9 33.85 2.15 3.65
N ASP A 10 34.88 1.32 3.57
CA ASP A 10 35.16 0.38 2.49
C ASP A 10 34.14 -0.78 2.45
N ALA A 11 33.63 -1.19 3.61
CA ALA A 11 32.60 -2.23 3.72
C ALA A 11 31.20 -1.70 3.36
N VAL A 12 30.94 -0.42 3.65
CA VAL A 12 29.70 0.26 3.27
C VAL A 12 29.64 0.45 1.75
N ALA A 13 30.74 0.88 1.13
CA ALA A 13 30.83 1.01 -0.32
C ALA A 13 30.62 -0.35 -1.03
N SER A 14 31.28 -1.42 -0.57
CA SER A 14 31.13 -2.76 -1.15
C SER A 14 29.72 -3.35 -0.98
N ALA A 15 29.03 -3.08 0.13
CA ALA A 15 27.64 -3.46 0.33
C ALA A 15 26.68 -2.70 -0.60
N ILE A 16 26.92 -1.39 -0.81
CA ILE A 16 26.15 -0.56 -1.74
C ILE A 16 26.35 -1.04 -3.18
N THR A 17 27.57 -1.42 -3.58
CA THR A 17 27.84 -1.98 -4.91
C THR A 17 27.11 -3.30 -5.13
N ASN A 18 27.12 -4.22 -4.15
CA ASN A 18 26.37 -5.49 -4.24
C ASN A 18 24.86 -5.28 -4.30
N ALA A 19 24.32 -4.28 -3.60
CA ALA A 19 22.90 -3.97 -3.64
C ALA A 19 22.44 -3.41 -5.00
N LYS A 20 23.34 -2.83 -5.80
CA LYS A 20 23.03 -2.39 -7.16
C LYS A 20 22.91 -3.56 -8.14
N ASP A 21 23.73 -4.60 -7.98
CA ASP A 21 23.69 -5.79 -8.84
C ASP A 21 22.59 -6.79 -8.41
N ASN A 22 22.13 -6.71 -7.15
CA ASN A 22 21.03 -7.51 -6.63
C ASN A 22 20.15 -6.67 -5.68
N PRO A 23 19.22 -5.87 -6.22
CA PRO A 23 18.41 -4.98 -5.40
C PRO A 23 17.41 -5.73 -4.55
N VAL A 24 17.05 -5.15 -3.39
CA VAL A 24 15.99 -5.69 -2.53
C VAL A 24 14.63 -5.26 -3.06
N HIS A 25 13.73 -6.21 -3.28
CA HIS A 25 12.36 -5.94 -3.73
C HIS A 25 11.41 -5.83 -2.54
N ILE A 26 10.69 -4.71 -2.44
CA ILE A 26 9.70 -4.44 -1.38
C ILE A 26 8.35 -4.20 -2.02
N ALA A 27 7.39 -5.11 -1.78
CA ALA A 27 6.05 -5.01 -2.34
C ALA A 27 5.02 -4.53 -1.32
N PHE A 28 4.16 -3.59 -1.77
CA PHE A 28 3.05 -3.09 -0.99
C PHE A 28 1.78 -3.84 -1.36
N VAL A 29 1.34 -4.73 -0.47
CA VAL A 29 0.17 -5.59 -0.68
C VAL A 29 -0.89 -5.29 0.38
N GLY A 30 -2.16 -5.28 -0.02
CA GLY A 30 -3.28 -5.03 0.90
C GLY A 30 -4.58 -4.70 0.18
N PHE A 31 -5.61 -4.36 0.96
CA PHE A 31 -6.93 -4.02 0.42
C PHE A 31 -6.89 -2.81 -0.53
N PRO A 32 -7.89 -2.67 -1.43
CA PRO A 32 -8.11 -1.42 -2.16
C PRO A 32 -8.17 -0.23 -1.19
N ASN A 33 -7.73 0.94 -1.65
CA ASN A 33 -7.86 2.23 -0.93
C ASN A 33 -7.16 2.38 0.44
N VAL A 34 -6.40 1.39 0.93
CA VAL A 34 -5.65 1.53 2.20
C VAL A 34 -4.41 2.43 2.12
N GLY A 35 -4.17 3.08 0.97
CA GLY A 35 -3.09 4.04 0.81
C GLY A 35 -1.74 3.47 0.34
N LYS A 36 -1.70 2.27 -0.25
CA LYS A 36 -0.46 1.63 -0.76
C LYS A 36 0.34 2.55 -1.70
N SER A 37 -0.28 2.96 -2.81
CA SER A 37 0.32 3.85 -3.81
C SER A 37 0.64 5.24 -3.23
N SER A 38 -0.14 5.72 -2.27
CA SER A 38 0.12 6.99 -1.57
C SER A 38 1.35 6.90 -0.67
N LEU A 39 1.51 5.80 0.06
CA LEU A 39 2.68 5.53 0.89
C LEU A 39 3.93 5.41 0.01
N LEU A 40 3.82 4.74 -1.14
CA LEU A 40 4.93 4.65 -2.09
C LEU A 40 5.37 6.04 -2.57
N ASN A 41 4.43 6.88 -3.01
CA ASN A 41 4.70 8.28 -3.40
C ASN A 41 5.33 9.10 -2.26
N CYS A 42 4.94 8.83 -1.01
CA CYS A 42 5.52 9.48 0.16
C CYS A 42 6.98 9.05 0.37
N ILE A 43 7.28 7.75 0.22
CA ILE A 43 8.64 7.21 0.33
C ILE A 43 9.54 7.74 -0.80
N THR A 44 9.03 7.86 -2.02
CA THR A 44 9.79 8.40 -3.16
C THR A 44 9.90 9.93 -3.15
N GLY A 45 9.19 10.61 -2.24
CA GLY A 45 9.16 12.08 -2.15
C GLY A 45 8.54 12.78 -3.37
N THR A 46 8.00 12.02 -4.32
CA THR A 46 7.54 12.49 -5.62
C THR A 46 6.37 11.64 -6.09
N LYS A 47 5.51 12.21 -6.94
CA LYS A 47 4.35 11.51 -7.49
C LYS A 47 4.79 10.61 -8.66
N VAL A 48 5.19 9.39 -8.34
CA VAL A 48 5.66 8.37 -9.30
C VAL A 48 4.55 7.43 -9.76
N VAL A 49 3.55 7.19 -8.91
CA VAL A 49 2.39 6.35 -9.21
C VAL A 49 1.09 7.16 -9.07
N SER A 50 0.09 6.84 -9.88
CA SER A 50 -1.22 7.47 -9.80
C SER A 50 -2.00 6.97 -8.57
N VAL A 51 -2.81 7.84 -7.98
CA VAL A 51 -3.64 7.54 -6.82
C VAL A 51 -5.09 7.91 -7.08
N SER A 52 -6.03 7.14 -6.52
CA SER A 52 -7.46 7.41 -6.57
C SER A 52 -8.14 6.85 -5.33
N ALA A 53 -9.26 7.47 -4.95
CA ALA A 53 -10.14 6.98 -3.89
C ALA A 53 -11.06 5.84 -4.36
N THR A 54 -11.08 5.52 -5.66
CA THR A 54 -11.94 4.48 -6.23
C THR A 54 -11.22 3.13 -6.25
N PRO A 55 -11.82 2.05 -5.70
CA PRO A 55 -11.25 0.71 -5.81
C PRO A 55 -10.98 0.30 -7.27
N GLY A 56 -9.88 -0.43 -7.47
CA GLY A 56 -9.46 -0.90 -8.79
C GLY A 56 -8.64 0.10 -9.61
N HIS A 57 -8.12 1.16 -8.98
CA HIS A 57 -7.24 2.13 -9.65
C HIS A 57 -5.90 1.52 -10.10
N THR A 58 -5.18 0.88 -9.18
CA THR A 58 -3.97 0.11 -9.51
C THR A 58 -4.39 -1.25 -10.08
N LYS A 59 -4.29 -1.41 -11.41
CA LYS A 59 -4.71 -2.64 -12.12
C LYS A 59 -3.57 -3.62 -12.39
N HIS A 60 -2.34 -3.11 -12.47
CA HIS A 60 -1.15 -3.89 -12.77
C HIS A 60 -0.07 -3.62 -11.75
N VAL A 61 0.84 -4.59 -11.60
CA VAL A 61 2.03 -4.44 -10.77
C VAL A 61 2.95 -3.41 -11.41
N GLN A 62 3.45 -2.47 -10.62
CA GLN A 62 4.38 -1.43 -11.05
C GLN A 62 5.65 -1.50 -10.19
N THR A 63 6.81 -1.50 -10.83
CA THR A 63 8.14 -1.53 -10.18
C THR A 63 8.81 -0.16 -10.29
N ILE A 64 9.25 0.37 -9.16
CA ILE A 64 9.88 1.69 -9.02
C ILE A 64 11.27 1.49 -8.41
N PRO A 65 12.33 1.47 -9.24
CA PRO A 65 13.70 1.35 -8.77
C PRO A 65 14.16 2.62 -8.03
N LEU A 66 14.83 2.42 -6.89
CA LEU A 66 15.57 3.43 -6.14
C LEU A 66 17.06 3.06 -6.19
N GLU A 67 17.72 3.42 -7.30
CA GLU A 67 19.08 2.95 -7.63
C GLU A 67 20.15 3.34 -6.62
N SER A 68 20.03 4.53 -6.01
CA SER A 68 20.93 4.98 -4.95
C SER A 68 20.82 4.10 -3.70
N GLU A 69 19.65 3.50 -3.48
CA GLU A 69 19.28 2.79 -2.26
C GLU A 69 19.41 1.27 -2.43
N GLY A 70 19.64 0.78 -3.65
CA GLY A 70 19.67 -0.65 -3.96
C GLY A 70 18.34 -1.36 -3.69
N VAL A 71 17.22 -0.65 -3.87
CA VAL A 71 15.87 -1.12 -3.56
C VAL A 71 14.97 -0.95 -4.77
N VAL A 72 14.02 -1.87 -4.96
CA VAL A 72 12.91 -1.74 -5.89
C VAL A 72 11.60 -1.79 -5.11
N LEU A 73 10.85 -0.69 -5.16
CA LEU A 73 9.51 -0.63 -4.58
C LEU A 73 8.49 -1.18 -5.58
N ILE A 74 7.49 -1.90 -5.11
CA ILE A 74 6.47 -2.53 -5.96
C ILE A 74 5.07 -2.12 -5.50
N ASP A 75 4.35 -1.37 -6.34
CA ASP A 75 2.91 -1.11 -6.13
C ASP A 75 2.09 -2.24 -6.74
N SER A 76 1.18 -2.83 -5.96
CA SER A 76 0.33 -3.92 -6.41
C SER A 76 -1.15 -3.53 -6.45
N PRO A 77 -1.95 -4.21 -7.29
CA PRO A 77 -3.40 -4.12 -7.20
C PRO A 77 -3.91 -4.41 -5.78
N GLY A 78 -5.02 -3.78 -5.42
CA GLY A 78 -5.69 -4.06 -4.15
C GLY A 78 -6.33 -5.45 -4.15
N LEU A 79 -6.08 -6.24 -3.11
CA LEU A 79 -6.65 -7.57 -2.93
C LEU A 79 -7.81 -7.52 -1.94
N ALA A 80 -8.99 -7.95 -2.33
CA ALA A 80 -10.15 -8.05 -1.47
C ALA A 80 -10.61 -9.51 -1.36
N PHE A 81 -10.64 -10.03 -0.13
CA PHE A 81 -11.14 -11.37 0.17
C PHE A 81 -12.57 -11.29 0.72
N PRO A 82 -13.42 -12.32 0.52
CA PRO A 82 -14.74 -12.38 1.14
C PRO A 82 -14.64 -12.32 2.67
N MET A 83 -15.31 -11.34 3.28
CA MET A 83 -15.35 -11.20 4.74
C MET A 83 -16.59 -11.91 5.29
N LEU A 84 -16.48 -13.24 5.43
CA LEU A 84 -17.62 -14.14 5.69
C LEU A 84 -18.39 -13.85 7.00
N ASN A 85 -17.72 -13.25 8.00
CA ASN A 85 -18.29 -12.99 9.32
C ASN A 85 -18.71 -11.53 9.55
N LEU A 86 -18.76 -10.71 8.49
CA LEU A 86 -19.20 -9.32 8.61
C LEU A 86 -20.65 -9.15 8.13
N PRO A 87 -21.46 -8.30 8.79
CA PRO A 87 -22.77 -7.91 8.28
C PRO A 87 -22.65 -7.37 6.84
N ARG A 88 -23.58 -7.74 5.97
CA ARG A 88 -23.61 -7.24 4.57
C ARG A 88 -23.58 -5.71 4.48
N PRO A 89 -24.30 -4.94 5.33
CA PRO A 89 -24.20 -3.49 5.32
C PRO A 89 -22.79 -2.97 5.59
N LEU A 90 -22.05 -3.63 6.48
CA LEU A 90 -20.66 -3.28 6.76
C LEU A 90 -19.76 -3.60 5.56
N GLN A 91 -19.96 -4.76 4.92
CA GLN A 91 -19.21 -5.12 3.70
C GLN A 91 -19.42 -4.12 2.55
N ALA A 92 -20.56 -3.43 2.50
CA ALA A 92 -20.84 -2.40 1.51
C ALA A 92 -20.06 -1.09 1.77
N VAL A 93 -19.72 -0.77 3.01
CA VAL A 93 -19.09 0.50 3.41
C VAL A 93 -17.59 0.41 3.70
N ILE A 94 -17.02 -0.79 3.81
CA ILE A 94 -15.57 -1.01 4.07
C ILE A 94 -14.64 -0.61 2.92
N GLY A 95 -15.16 -0.07 1.81
CA GLY A 95 -14.35 0.52 0.75
C GLY A 95 -13.60 -0.46 -0.16
N THR A 96 -13.94 -1.76 -0.14
CA THR A 96 -13.35 -2.76 -1.04
C THR A 96 -13.98 -2.77 -2.43
N HIS A 97 -15.18 -2.19 -2.57
CA HIS A 97 -15.92 -2.06 -3.83
C HIS A 97 -16.26 -0.59 -4.11
N GLN A 98 -16.50 -0.27 -5.37
CA GLN A 98 -16.88 1.09 -5.75
C GLN A 98 -18.23 1.44 -5.13
N ILE A 99 -18.28 2.48 -4.29
CA ILE A 99 -19.51 2.91 -3.62
C ILE A 99 -20.64 3.18 -4.61
N ALA A 100 -20.31 3.73 -5.78
CA ALA A 100 -21.25 4.00 -6.87
C ALA A 100 -21.89 2.74 -7.50
N GLN A 101 -21.30 1.56 -7.30
CA GLN A 101 -21.82 0.27 -7.78
C GLN A 101 -22.59 -0.50 -6.68
N THR A 102 -22.73 0.08 -5.50
CA THR A 102 -23.48 -0.52 -4.39
C THR A 102 -24.96 -0.50 -4.70
N ARG A 103 -25.58 -1.68 -4.80
CA ARG A 103 -27.01 -1.82 -5.14
C ARG A 103 -27.94 -1.28 -4.05
N GLU A 104 -27.57 -1.45 -2.78
CA GLU A 104 -28.40 -1.11 -1.63
C GLU A 104 -27.63 -0.21 -0.63
N PRO A 105 -27.34 1.05 -1.00
CA PRO A 105 -26.53 1.95 -0.17
C PRO A 105 -27.22 2.35 1.14
N GLN A 106 -28.56 2.37 1.15
CA GLN A 106 -29.37 2.72 2.32
C GLN A 106 -29.09 1.82 3.54
N SER A 107 -28.83 0.53 3.29
CA SER A 107 -28.49 -0.44 4.34
C SER A 107 -27.19 -0.06 5.04
N GLY A 108 -26.16 0.34 4.28
CA GLY A 108 -24.88 0.81 4.80
C GLY A 108 -25.01 2.10 5.59
N VAL A 109 -25.79 3.07 5.09
CA VAL A 109 -26.06 4.33 5.79
C VAL A 109 -26.76 4.06 7.13
N THR A 110 -27.80 3.23 7.13
CA THR A 110 -28.55 2.86 8.34
C THR A 110 -27.66 2.16 9.35
N TYR A 111 -26.81 1.25 8.89
CA TYR A 111 -25.85 0.54 9.73
C TYR A 111 -24.83 1.50 10.37
N MET A 112 -24.29 2.45 9.60
CA MET A 112 -23.39 3.47 10.15
C MET A 112 -24.11 4.37 11.15
N ALA A 113 -25.31 4.85 10.84
CA ALA A 113 -26.08 5.72 11.71
C ALA A 113 -26.42 5.09 13.08
N SER A 114 -26.60 3.76 13.14
CA SER A 114 -26.87 3.06 14.41
C SER A 114 -25.62 2.79 15.27
N HIS A 115 -24.42 2.97 14.73
CA HIS A 115 -23.15 2.68 15.42
C HIS A 115 -22.26 3.91 15.59
N LEU A 116 -22.51 5.00 14.87
CA LEU A 116 -21.79 6.25 15.04
C LEU A 116 -22.45 7.09 16.15
N PRO A 117 -21.67 7.60 17.12
CA PRO A 117 -22.15 8.61 18.04
C PRO A 117 -22.28 9.92 17.26
N LEU A 118 -23.48 10.21 16.77
CA LEU A 118 -23.83 11.48 16.15
C LEU A 118 -24.25 12.50 17.21
#